data_AF-A0AAU5CUL9-F1
#
_entry.id   AF-A0AAU5CUL9-F1
#
_cell.length_a   1.000
_cell.length_b   1.000
_cell.length_c   1.000
_cell.angle_alpha   90.00
_cell.angle_beta   90.00
_cell.angle_gamma   90.00
#
_symmetry.space_group_name_H-M   'P 1'
#
loop_
_entity.id
_entity.type
_entity.pdbx_description
1 polymer ?
#
loop_
_entity_poly.entity_id
_entity_poly.type
_entity_poly.pdbx_seq_one_letter_code
_entity_poly.pdbx_strand_id
1 'polypeptide(L)'
;MDLTILYRGPLASCDYDCPYCPFAKRRDSREQLRADRAALERFTAWVTAQSADRISVLFTPWGEGLVRSWYRRAVVELARLPHVQRVAIQTNLGGRTQWLASAGAAGRDKIALWCTYHPGQTPYERFLGRCEELVALGIRHSVGIVGLDGHLDEARRLRAALPEQVYLWVNAAEGHTYTDEEADRWTAVDPLFPYSRHPHRSAGLPCRTGESVISVDGDGTVRRCHFVRAELGNLYDGSYRAALGPRACPLAVCDCHIGYVHLETLPLYDVFAGGVLERIPARPVSSVAPFARGD
;
A
#
# COMPACT_ATOMS: atom_id res chain seq x y z
N MET A 1 14.89 -8.36 14.67
CA MET A 1 14.54 -8.91 13.34
C MET A 1 14.20 -7.77 12.37
N ASP A 2 14.18 -8.00 11.06
CA ASP A 2 13.53 -7.08 10.12
C ASP A 2 12.04 -7.47 10.00
N LEU A 3 11.13 -6.61 10.45
CA LEU A 3 9.70 -6.87 10.48
C LEU A 3 8.93 -5.83 9.66
N THR A 4 8.18 -6.31 8.68
CA THR A 4 7.19 -5.52 7.94
C THR A 4 5.82 -5.71 8.55
N ILE A 5 5.13 -4.60 8.84
CA ILE A 5 3.80 -4.58 9.44
C ILE A 5 2.83 -3.89 8.48
N LEU A 6 1.83 -4.65 8.02
CA LEU A 6 0.67 -4.13 7.30
C LEU A 6 -0.41 -3.79 8.34
N TYR A 7 -0.51 -2.51 8.71
CA TYR A 7 -1.44 -2.06 9.74
C TYR A 7 -2.78 -1.67 9.12
N ARG A 8 -3.87 -2.14 9.74
CA ARG A 8 -5.24 -1.78 9.37
C ARG A 8 -6.06 -1.42 10.61
N GLY A 9 -6.24 -0.12 10.81
CA GLY A 9 -7.13 0.42 11.85
C GLY A 9 -8.61 0.28 11.48
N PRO A 10 -9.52 0.65 12.39
CA PRO A 10 -10.96 0.54 12.17
C PRO A 10 -11.55 1.69 11.32
N LEU A 11 -10.76 2.69 10.91
CA LEU A 11 -11.21 3.76 10.00
C LEU A 11 -11.86 3.16 8.75
N ALA A 12 -13.12 3.52 8.50
CA ALA A 12 -13.86 3.10 7.30
C ALA A 12 -14.37 4.29 6.46
N SER A 13 -14.19 5.52 6.93
CA SER A 13 -14.61 6.74 6.22
C SER A 13 -13.56 7.31 5.26
N CYS A 14 -14.02 7.78 4.12
CA CYS A 14 -13.23 8.47 3.09
C CYS A 14 -13.87 9.83 2.76
N ASP A 15 -13.06 10.77 2.26
CA ASP A 15 -13.54 12.02 1.68
C ASP A 15 -13.99 11.89 0.22
N TYR A 16 -13.72 10.74 -0.42
CA TYR A 16 -14.21 10.37 -1.75
C TYR A 16 -15.33 9.32 -1.66
N ASP A 17 -16.18 9.28 -2.68
CA ASP A 17 -17.33 8.36 -2.81
C ASP A 17 -17.26 7.53 -4.11
N CYS A 18 -16.06 7.09 -4.51
CA CYS A 18 -15.83 6.40 -5.78
C CYS A 18 -16.82 5.22 -5.97
N PRO A 19 -17.56 5.16 -7.10
CA PRO A 19 -18.61 4.16 -7.30
C PRO A 19 -18.09 2.71 -7.37
N TYR A 20 -16.81 2.55 -7.72
CA TYR A 20 -16.11 1.27 -7.82
C TYR A 20 -15.34 0.89 -6.53
N CYS A 21 -15.39 1.70 -5.46
CA CYS A 21 -14.64 1.41 -4.24
C CYS A 21 -15.31 0.27 -3.43
N PRO A 22 -14.58 -0.80 -3.09
CA PRO A 22 -15.13 -1.89 -2.26
C PRO A 22 -15.14 -1.55 -0.76
N PHE A 23 -14.42 -0.51 -0.32
CA PHE A 23 -14.13 -0.28 1.09
C PHE A 23 -14.99 0.82 1.74
N ALA A 24 -14.74 2.09 1.39
CA ALA A 24 -15.23 3.24 2.13
C ALA A 24 -16.62 3.69 1.65
N LYS A 25 -17.67 2.99 2.09
CA LYS A 25 -19.06 3.33 1.74
C LYS A 25 -19.81 4.07 2.84
N ARG A 26 -19.14 4.48 3.93
CA ARG A 26 -19.79 4.96 5.16
C ARG A 26 -19.04 6.15 5.77
N ARG A 27 -19.78 6.99 6.49
CA ARG A 27 -19.22 8.04 7.35
C ARG A 27 -19.11 7.50 8.77
N ASP A 28 -17.95 7.66 9.38
CA ASP A 28 -17.71 7.26 10.76
C ASP A 28 -18.33 8.28 11.72
N SER A 29 -18.95 7.78 12.81
CA SER A 29 -19.40 8.60 13.93
C SER A 29 -18.20 9.19 14.69
N ARG A 30 -18.48 10.15 15.58
CA ARG A 30 -17.44 10.71 16.46
C ARG A 30 -16.81 9.64 17.36
N GLU A 31 -17.61 8.70 17.85
CA GLU A 31 -17.13 7.58 18.67
C GLU A 31 -16.23 6.66 17.85
N GLN A 32 -16.61 6.32 16.62
CA GLN A 32 -15.79 5.49 15.73
C GLN A 32 -14.44 6.16 15.40
N LEU A 33 -14.44 7.47 15.12
CA LEU A 33 -13.20 8.22 14.89
C LEU A 33 -12.31 8.31 16.14
N ARG A 34 -12.90 8.39 17.34
CA ARG A 34 -12.13 8.32 18.60
C ARG A 34 -11.51 6.95 18.79
N ALA A 35 -12.24 5.87 18.50
CA ALA A 35 -11.75 4.50 18.58
C ALA A 35 -10.62 4.25 17.57
N ASP A 36 -10.75 4.71 16.33
CA ASP A 36 -9.69 4.65 15.33
C ASP A 36 -8.43 5.39 15.78
N ARG A 37 -8.59 6.62 16.26
CA ARG A 37 -7.46 7.40 16.79
C ARG A 37 -6.77 6.66 17.93
N ALA A 38 -7.52 6.12 18.88
CA ALA A 38 -6.95 5.38 20.02
C ALA A 38 -6.22 4.11 19.58
N ALA A 39 -6.77 3.38 18.60
CA ALA A 39 -6.13 2.20 18.02
C ALA A 39 -4.80 2.55 17.34
N LEU A 40 -4.77 3.65 16.57
CA LEU A 40 -3.54 4.11 15.92
C LEU A 40 -2.50 4.59 16.94
N GLU A 41 -2.92 5.38 17.93
CA GLU A 41 -2.03 5.88 18.99
C GLU A 41 -1.43 4.73 19.82
N ARG A 42 -2.19 3.67 20.09
CA ARG A 42 -1.68 2.47 20.75
C ARG A 42 -0.65 1.73 19.88
N PHE A 43 -0.91 1.61 18.58
CA PHE A 43 0.02 1.00 17.63
C PHE A 43 1.33 1.80 17.52
N THR A 44 1.26 3.13 17.36
CA THR A 44 2.46 3.96 17.25
C THR A 44 3.26 3.97 18.56
N ALA A 45 2.59 3.95 19.72
CA ALA A 45 3.24 3.79 21.01
C ALA A 45 3.98 2.45 21.11
N TRP A 46 3.38 1.35 20.63
CA TRP A 46 4.03 0.05 20.58
C TRP A 46 5.28 0.07 19.68
N VAL A 47 5.19 0.64 18.47
CA VAL A 47 6.34 0.74 17.54
C VAL A 47 7.46 1.56 18.17
N THR A 48 7.12 2.67 18.82
CA THR A 48 8.07 3.55 19.52
C THR A 48 8.82 2.82 20.63
N ALA A 49 8.14 1.92 21.36
CA ALA A 49 8.74 1.15 22.44
C ALA A 49 9.65 0.00 21.96
N GLN A 50 9.67 -0.33 20.67
CA GLN A 50 10.55 -1.40 20.16
C GLN A 50 12.01 -0.91 20.08
N SER A 51 12.94 -1.76 20.49
CA SER A 51 14.38 -1.46 20.48
C SER A 51 15.24 -2.51 19.75
N ALA A 52 14.74 -3.74 19.60
CA ALA A 52 15.49 -4.85 19.00
C ALA A 52 15.16 -5.09 17.51
N ASP A 53 14.00 -4.61 17.05
CA ASP A 53 13.50 -4.87 15.71
C ASP A 53 13.65 -3.65 14.80
N ARG A 54 14.01 -3.91 13.54
CA ARG A 54 13.96 -2.94 12.46
C ARG A 54 12.59 -3.04 11.81
N ILE A 55 11.85 -1.95 11.81
CA ILE A 55 10.41 -1.97 11.50
C ILE A 55 10.13 -1.21 10.21
N SER A 56 9.34 -1.80 9.34
CA SER A 56 8.70 -1.10 8.23
C SER A 56 7.18 -1.19 8.37
N VAL A 57 6.47 -0.10 8.13
CA VAL A 57 5.01 -0.05 8.29
C VAL A 57 4.38 0.33 6.96
N LEU A 58 3.36 -0.42 6.54
CA LEU A 58 2.40 0.01 5.52
C LEU A 58 1.03 0.17 6.17
N PHE A 59 0.52 1.40 6.18
CA PHE A 59 -0.85 1.68 6.57
C PHE A 59 -1.81 1.38 5.40
N THR A 60 -2.76 0.47 5.62
CA THR A 60 -3.80 0.08 4.65
C THR A 60 -5.21 0.36 5.18
N PRO A 61 -5.57 1.63 5.44
CA PRO A 61 -6.89 1.98 5.97
C PRO A 61 -8.02 1.54 5.02
N TRP A 62 -9.19 1.17 5.55
CA TRP A 62 -10.38 0.95 4.71
C TRP A 62 -10.91 2.27 4.13
N GLY A 63 -10.60 3.41 4.76
CA GLY A 63 -10.94 4.75 4.31
C GLY A 63 -9.72 5.61 3.94
N GLU A 64 -9.88 6.93 3.91
CA GLU A 64 -8.76 7.85 3.65
C GLU A 64 -8.12 8.30 4.96
N GLY A 65 -6.99 7.67 5.30
CA GLY A 65 -6.26 7.97 6.53
C GLY A 65 -5.74 9.41 6.58
N LEU A 66 -5.21 9.95 5.48
CA LEU A 66 -4.50 11.24 5.50
C LEU A 66 -5.42 12.46 5.57
N VAL A 67 -6.74 12.29 5.47
CA VAL A 67 -7.71 13.34 5.87
C VAL A 67 -7.63 13.60 7.37
N ARG A 68 -7.29 12.58 8.17
CA ARG A 68 -7.21 12.66 9.63
C ARG A 68 -5.84 13.11 10.10
N SER A 69 -5.82 14.07 11.02
CA SER A 69 -4.57 14.63 11.54
C SER A 69 -3.72 13.61 12.32
N TRP A 70 -4.34 12.63 12.97
CA TRP A 70 -3.61 11.61 13.73
C TRP A 70 -2.82 10.66 12.84
N TYR A 71 -3.29 10.29 11.63
CA TYR A 71 -2.48 9.53 10.67
C TYR A 71 -1.28 10.34 10.17
N ARG A 72 -1.47 11.62 9.84
CA ARG A 72 -0.36 12.50 9.43
C ARG A 72 0.72 12.61 10.52
N ARG A 73 0.32 12.78 11.79
CA ARG A 73 1.25 12.78 12.92
C ARG A 73 1.95 11.44 13.08
N ALA A 74 1.21 10.33 13.05
CA ALA A 74 1.77 8.98 13.14
C ALA A 74 2.86 8.73 12.09
N VAL A 75 2.61 9.10 10.83
CA VAL A 75 3.59 8.94 9.75
C VAL A 75 4.88 9.72 10.04
N VAL A 76 4.76 10.99 10.45
CA VAL A 76 5.93 11.84 10.79
C VAL A 76 6.69 11.32 12.00
N GLU A 77 5.97 10.95 13.07
CA GLU A 77 6.57 10.48 14.32
C GLU A 77 7.32 9.18 14.13
N LEU A 78 6.71 8.20 13.45
CA LEU A 78 7.36 6.92 13.17
C LEU A 78 8.59 7.09 12.27
N ALA A 79 8.51 7.97 11.27
CA ALA A 79 9.64 8.22 10.36
C ALA A 79 10.86 8.82 11.07
N ARG A 80 10.70 9.45 12.24
CA ARG A 80 11.81 9.99 13.03
C ARG A 80 12.53 8.93 13.86
N LEU A 81 11.93 7.74 14.05
CA LEU A 81 12.50 6.70 14.89
C LEU A 81 13.70 6.02 14.21
N PRO A 82 14.81 5.75 14.91
CA PRO A 82 16.02 5.21 14.32
C PRO A 82 15.85 3.78 13.78
N HIS A 83 15.07 2.94 14.47
CA HIS A 83 14.80 1.55 14.10
C HIS A 83 13.74 1.40 13.01
N VAL A 84 12.96 2.44 12.71
CA VAL A 84 11.99 2.45 11.60
C VAL A 84 12.72 2.71 10.28
N GLN A 85 12.52 1.81 9.32
CA GLN A 85 13.17 1.82 7.99
C GLN A 85 12.29 2.45 6.91
N ARG A 86 10.97 2.23 6.99
CA ARG A 86 10.00 2.74 6.02
C ARG A 86 8.65 2.95 6.69
N VAL A 87 7.98 4.04 6.34
CA VAL A 87 6.59 4.32 6.70
C VAL A 87 5.85 4.64 5.42
N ALA A 88 5.06 3.68 4.95
CA ALA A 88 4.23 3.79 3.76
C ALA A 88 2.75 3.89 4.12
N ILE A 89 1.96 4.56 3.30
CA ILE A 89 0.50 4.66 3.47
C ILE A 89 -0.20 4.74 2.12
N GLN A 90 -1.31 4.00 1.99
CA GLN A 90 -2.24 4.13 0.87
C GLN A 90 -3.10 5.39 1.04
N THR A 91 -3.20 6.20 -0.01
CA THR A 91 -3.95 7.46 0.01
C THR A 91 -4.49 7.83 -1.38
N ASN A 92 -5.60 8.57 -1.41
CA ASN A 92 -6.13 9.24 -2.60
C ASN A 92 -5.43 10.58 -2.92
N LEU A 93 -4.51 11.04 -2.05
CA LEU A 93 -3.76 12.29 -2.18
C LEU A 93 -4.65 13.56 -2.24
N GLY A 94 -5.87 13.53 -1.70
CA GLY A 94 -6.80 14.68 -1.72
C GLY A 94 -6.40 15.83 -0.77
N GLY A 95 -5.56 15.52 0.23
CA GLY A 95 -5.13 16.44 1.29
C GLY A 95 -3.97 17.38 0.92
N ARG A 96 -3.60 18.23 1.87
CA ARG A 96 -2.38 19.06 1.82
C ARG A 96 -1.14 18.19 2.08
N THR A 97 -0.01 18.49 1.44
CA THR A 97 1.25 17.72 1.53
C THR A 97 2.29 18.37 2.44
N GLN A 98 2.15 19.66 2.76
CA GLN A 98 3.18 20.46 3.44
C GLN A 98 3.55 19.94 4.84
N TRP A 99 2.68 19.17 5.48
CA TRP A 99 2.97 18.54 6.78
C TRP A 99 4.15 17.54 6.70
N LEU A 100 4.44 16.97 5.53
CA LEU A 100 5.56 16.06 5.31
C LEU A 100 6.92 16.72 5.58
N ALA A 101 7.02 18.04 5.35
CA ALA A 101 8.23 18.81 5.67
C ALA A 101 8.59 18.74 7.16
N SER A 102 7.60 18.53 8.03
CA SER A 102 7.84 18.39 9.47
C SER A 102 8.60 17.11 9.83
N ALA A 103 8.79 16.14 8.94
CA ALA A 103 9.62 14.96 9.21
C ALA A 103 11.13 15.24 9.23
N GLY A 104 11.57 16.40 8.73
CA GLY A 104 12.99 16.68 8.49
C GLY A 104 13.57 15.83 7.36
N ALA A 105 14.82 16.06 6.96
CA ALA A 105 15.42 15.36 5.82
C ALA A 105 15.42 13.83 6.00
N ALA A 106 16.02 13.33 7.10
CA ALA A 106 16.12 11.90 7.37
C ALA A 106 14.75 11.21 7.55
N GLY A 107 13.74 11.92 8.06
CA GLY A 107 12.39 11.38 8.16
C GLY A 107 11.70 11.28 6.81
N ARG A 108 11.87 12.29 5.93
CA ARG A 108 11.31 12.25 4.57
C ARG A 108 11.84 11.08 3.75
N ASP A 109 13.12 10.72 3.90
CA ASP A 109 13.72 9.57 3.21
C ASP A 109 13.04 8.22 3.57
N LYS A 110 12.42 8.16 4.76
CA LYS A 110 11.71 6.98 5.27
C LYS A 110 10.22 7.00 4.94
N ILE A 111 9.65 8.13 4.53
CA ILE A 111 8.23 8.23 4.20
C ILE A 111 8.02 7.89 2.72
N ALA A 112 7.03 7.06 2.44
CA ALA A 112 6.57 6.82 1.09
C ALA A 112 5.04 6.86 0.98
N LEU A 113 4.51 7.34 -0.14
CA LEU A 113 3.07 7.40 -0.39
C LEU A 113 2.67 6.49 -1.55
N TRP A 114 1.69 5.63 -1.32
CA TRP A 114 1.03 4.88 -2.37
C TRP A 114 -0.23 5.66 -2.77
N CYS A 115 -0.13 6.48 -3.82
CA CYS A 115 -1.17 7.42 -4.22
C CYS A 115 -2.08 6.84 -5.30
N THR A 116 -3.40 6.97 -5.15
CA THR A 116 -4.37 6.55 -6.17
C THR A 116 -5.11 7.77 -6.72
N TYR A 117 -5.02 7.98 -8.03
CA TYR A 117 -5.86 8.94 -8.75
C TYR A 117 -7.23 8.33 -9.03
N HIS A 118 -8.27 9.06 -8.66
CA HIS A 118 -9.66 8.68 -8.89
C HIS A 118 -10.32 9.70 -9.82
N PRO A 119 -10.43 9.40 -11.14
CA PRO A 119 -11.17 10.25 -12.06
C PRO A 119 -12.57 10.56 -11.53
N GLY A 120 -12.98 11.82 -11.64
CA GLY A 120 -14.27 12.31 -11.14
C GLY A 120 -14.33 12.69 -9.65
N GLN A 121 -13.33 12.32 -8.84
CA GLN A 121 -13.29 12.67 -7.41
C GLN A 121 -12.41 13.88 -7.10
N THR A 122 -11.47 14.20 -7.99
CA THR A 122 -10.62 15.38 -7.89
C THR A 122 -10.27 15.92 -9.28
N PRO A 123 -10.15 17.24 -9.46
CA PRO A 123 -9.65 17.80 -10.71
C PRO A 123 -8.24 17.27 -11.02
N TYR A 124 -8.01 16.90 -12.29
CA TYR A 124 -6.73 16.36 -12.77
C TYR A 124 -5.53 17.23 -12.34
N GLU A 125 -5.57 18.54 -12.65
CA GLU A 125 -4.47 19.46 -12.35
C GLU A 125 -4.20 19.60 -10.85
N ARG A 126 -5.24 19.43 -10.02
CA ARG A 126 -5.07 19.45 -8.57
C ARG A 126 -4.29 18.23 -8.10
N PHE A 127 -4.59 17.04 -8.63
CA PHE A 127 -3.86 15.82 -8.27
C PHE A 127 -2.41 15.89 -8.78
N LEU A 128 -2.21 16.29 -10.04
CA LEU A 128 -0.88 16.44 -10.62
C LEU A 128 -0.01 17.43 -9.83
N GLY A 129 -0.58 18.59 -9.46
CA GLY A 129 0.12 19.55 -8.61
C GLY A 129 0.50 18.99 -7.23
N ARG A 130 -0.27 18.04 -6.67
CA ARG A 130 0.16 17.33 -5.45
C ARG A 130 1.32 16.39 -5.71
N CYS A 131 1.36 15.69 -6.84
CA CYS A 131 2.51 14.88 -7.21
C CYS A 131 3.78 15.73 -7.35
N GLU A 132 3.67 16.90 -8.00
CA GLU A 132 4.77 17.85 -8.13
C GLU A 132 5.27 18.37 -6.76
N GLU A 133 4.35 18.69 -5.84
CA GLU A 133 4.70 19.04 -4.46
C GLU A 133 5.48 17.90 -3.77
N LEU A 134 5.08 16.64 -3.95
CA LEU A 134 5.80 15.49 -3.39
C LEU A 134 7.20 15.34 -3.99
N VAL A 135 7.35 15.54 -5.30
CA VAL A 135 8.66 15.55 -5.97
C VAL A 135 9.55 16.66 -5.39
N ALA A 136 9.02 17.88 -5.26
CA ALA A 136 9.76 19.01 -4.69
C ALA A 136 10.16 18.76 -3.22
N LEU A 137 9.32 18.05 -2.46
CA LEU A 137 9.60 17.63 -1.10
C LEU A 137 10.50 16.37 -1.03
N GLY A 138 10.91 15.76 -2.15
CA GLY A 138 11.70 14.55 -2.16
C GLY A 138 11.01 13.33 -1.53
N ILE A 139 9.67 13.32 -1.50
CA ILE A 139 8.88 12.23 -0.93
C ILE A 139 8.73 11.14 -1.98
N ARG A 140 9.19 9.92 -1.66
CA ARG A 140 8.96 8.74 -2.50
C ARG A 140 7.46 8.50 -2.62
N HIS A 141 6.98 8.35 -3.85
CA HIS A 141 5.59 7.99 -4.07
C HIS A 141 5.40 7.22 -5.38
N SER A 142 4.40 6.36 -5.38
CA SER A 142 3.84 5.77 -6.60
C SER A 142 2.48 6.41 -6.87
N VAL A 143 2.08 6.45 -8.14
CA VAL A 143 0.76 6.88 -8.57
C VAL A 143 0.07 5.69 -9.21
N GLY A 144 -1.23 5.56 -9.04
CA GLY A 144 -1.97 4.62 -9.86
C GLY A 144 -3.42 4.92 -10.02
N ILE A 145 -4.05 4.07 -10.82
CA ILE A 145 -5.40 4.24 -11.31
C ILE A 145 -6.07 2.88 -11.46
N VAL A 146 -7.39 2.85 -11.32
CA VAL A 146 -8.18 1.63 -11.56
C VAL A 146 -8.36 1.44 -13.06
N GLY A 147 -8.06 0.25 -13.58
CA GLY A 147 -8.13 -0.08 -15.00
C GLY A 147 -9.57 -0.26 -15.50
N LEU A 148 -10.36 0.81 -15.58
CA LEU A 148 -11.66 0.82 -16.23
C LEU A 148 -11.53 1.58 -17.55
N ASP A 149 -12.25 1.18 -18.60
CA ASP A 149 -12.10 1.80 -19.94
C ASP A 149 -12.22 3.33 -19.91
N GLY A 150 -13.18 3.85 -19.15
CA GLY A 150 -13.38 5.30 -18.97
C GLY A 150 -12.23 6.04 -18.27
N HIS A 151 -11.24 5.33 -17.73
CA HIS A 151 -10.05 5.89 -17.08
C HIS A 151 -8.80 5.84 -17.97
N LEU A 152 -8.82 5.17 -19.13
CA LEU A 152 -7.62 4.90 -19.92
C LEU A 152 -6.95 6.18 -20.43
N ASP A 153 -7.74 7.15 -20.91
CA ASP A 153 -7.20 8.42 -21.41
C ASP A 153 -6.58 9.26 -20.29
N GLU A 154 -7.18 9.28 -19.11
CA GLU A 154 -6.60 9.91 -17.92
C GLU A 154 -5.31 9.21 -17.48
N ALA A 155 -5.24 7.87 -17.58
CA ALA A 155 -4.03 7.12 -17.28
C ALA A 155 -2.88 7.47 -18.24
N ARG A 156 -3.17 7.57 -19.54
CA ARG A 156 -2.19 8.01 -20.56
C ARG A 156 -1.74 9.45 -20.32
N ARG A 157 -2.67 10.34 -19.98
CA ARG A 157 -2.38 11.73 -19.64
C ARG A 157 -1.49 11.83 -18.40
N LEU A 158 -1.80 11.07 -17.34
CA LEU A 158 -0.93 10.95 -16.17
C LEU A 158 0.45 10.45 -16.54
N ARG A 159 0.56 9.40 -17.37
CA ARG A 159 1.88 8.87 -17.75
C ARG A 159 2.73 9.90 -18.48
N ALA A 160 2.12 10.68 -19.37
CA ALA A 160 2.81 11.74 -20.10
C ALA A 160 3.24 12.92 -19.22
N ALA A 161 2.45 13.25 -18.18
CA ALA A 161 2.72 14.39 -17.30
C ALA A 161 3.65 14.04 -16.11
N LEU A 162 3.56 12.82 -15.59
CA LEU A 162 4.34 12.39 -14.42
C LEU A 162 5.81 12.22 -14.81
N PRO A 163 6.75 12.72 -13.98
CA PRO A 163 8.17 12.44 -14.17
C PRO A 163 8.47 10.94 -14.27
N GLU A 164 9.48 10.57 -15.05
CA GLU A 164 9.83 9.17 -15.33
C GLU A 164 10.08 8.36 -14.04
N GLN A 165 10.68 8.99 -13.03
CA GLN A 165 10.95 8.35 -11.75
C GLN A 165 9.69 8.02 -10.92
N VAL A 166 8.55 8.63 -11.23
CA VAL A 166 7.28 8.32 -10.57
C VAL A 166 6.64 7.16 -11.32
N TYR A 167 6.63 6.01 -10.68
CA TYR A 167 5.97 4.84 -11.23
C TYR A 167 4.46 5.02 -11.24
N LEU A 168 3.87 4.81 -12.41
CA LEU A 168 2.42 4.78 -12.61
C LEU A 168 1.99 3.33 -12.73
N TRP A 169 1.24 2.84 -11.76
CA TRP A 169 0.69 1.49 -11.78
C TRP A 169 -0.80 1.48 -12.14
N VAL A 170 -1.25 0.38 -12.71
CA VAL A 170 -2.66 0.11 -12.98
C VAL A 170 -3.12 -1.01 -12.05
N ASN A 171 -4.27 -0.81 -11.40
CA ASN A 171 -4.93 -1.85 -10.63
C ASN A 171 -6.08 -2.41 -11.45
N ALA A 172 -6.06 -3.72 -11.71
CA ALA A 172 -7.20 -4.39 -12.31
C ALA A 172 -8.46 -4.13 -11.47
N ALA A 173 -9.56 -3.79 -12.14
CA ALA A 173 -10.82 -3.50 -11.51
C ALA A 173 -11.43 -4.80 -10.98
N GLU A 174 -11.87 -4.76 -9.72
CA GLU A 174 -12.54 -5.91 -9.09
C GLU A 174 -13.79 -6.29 -9.88
N GLY A 175 -13.92 -7.59 -10.20
CA GLY A 175 -15.03 -8.12 -10.99
C GLY A 175 -15.01 -7.77 -12.48
N HIS A 176 -13.94 -7.14 -12.99
CA HIS A 176 -13.80 -6.80 -14.40
C HIS A 176 -12.86 -7.78 -15.11
N THR A 177 -13.28 -8.28 -16.26
CA THR A 177 -12.46 -9.15 -17.11
C THR A 177 -11.96 -8.36 -18.30
N TYR A 178 -10.67 -8.50 -18.61
CA TYR A 178 -10.03 -7.85 -19.75
C TYR A 178 -9.80 -8.90 -20.85
N THR A 179 -10.17 -8.58 -22.08
CA THR A 179 -9.62 -9.22 -23.27
C THR A 179 -8.12 -8.97 -23.38
N ASP A 180 -7.42 -9.75 -24.20
CA ASP A 180 -5.98 -9.51 -24.42
C ASP A 180 -5.73 -8.14 -25.07
N GLU A 181 -6.59 -7.71 -25.99
CA GLU A 181 -6.48 -6.38 -26.61
C GLU A 181 -6.66 -5.23 -25.60
N GLU A 182 -7.64 -5.33 -24.69
CA GLU A 182 -7.82 -4.34 -23.62
C GLU A 182 -6.64 -4.34 -22.65
N ALA A 183 -6.14 -5.52 -22.29
CA ALA A 183 -5.01 -5.66 -21.40
C ALA A 183 -3.71 -5.10 -22.00
N ASP A 184 -3.51 -5.21 -23.31
CA ASP A 184 -2.35 -4.64 -24.00
C ASP A 184 -2.32 -3.11 -23.89
N ARG A 185 -3.50 -2.45 -23.94
CA ARG A 185 -3.60 -0.99 -23.76
C ARG A 185 -3.19 -0.56 -22.36
N TRP A 186 -3.55 -1.34 -21.34
CA TRP A 186 -3.13 -1.10 -19.95
C TRP A 186 -1.66 -1.45 -19.72
N THR A 187 -1.17 -2.52 -20.33
CA THR A 187 0.23 -2.94 -20.25
C THR A 187 1.17 -1.90 -20.87
N ALA A 188 0.71 -1.19 -21.90
CA ALA A 188 1.43 -0.06 -22.47
C ALA A 188 1.58 1.14 -21.49
N VAL A 189 0.68 1.27 -20.50
CA VAL A 189 0.76 2.28 -19.44
C VAL A 189 1.60 1.78 -18.26
N ASP A 190 1.34 0.53 -17.83
CA ASP A 190 2.01 -0.15 -16.73
C ASP A 190 2.47 -1.55 -17.18
N PRO A 191 3.76 -1.77 -17.44
CA PRO A 191 4.25 -3.08 -17.86
C PRO A 191 4.08 -4.19 -16.81
N LEU A 192 3.79 -3.86 -15.54
CA LEU A 192 3.46 -4.84 -14.50
C LEU A 192 1.96 -5.13 -14.39
N PHE A 193 1.12 -4.50 -15.23
CA PHE A 193 -0.33 -4.75 -15.25
C PHE A 193 -0.70 -6.24 -15.37
N PRO A 194 0.04 -7.10 -16.12
CA PRO A 194 -0.26 -8.54 -16.15
C PRO A 194 -0.29 -9.22 -14.77
N TYR A 195 0.55 -8.79 -13.82
CA TYR A 195 0.50 -9.30 -12.44
C TYR A 195 -0.75 -8.87 -11.69
N SER A 196 -1.30 -7.69 -12.02
CA SER A 196 -2.56 -7.23 -11.44
C SER A 196 -3.77 -7.85 -12.11
N ARG A 197 -3.71 -8.14 -13.41
CA ARG A 197 -4.81 -8.69 -14.20
C ARG A 197 -5.17 -10.11 -13.79
N HIS A 198 -4.17 -10.94 -13.49
CA HIS A 198 -4.37 -12.36 -13.24
C HIS A 198 -4.23 -12.69 -11.75
N PRO A 199 -5.23 -13.37 -11.17
CA PRO A 199 -5.06 -13.99 -9.86
C PRO A 199 -3.98 -15.07 -9.89
N HIS A 200 -3.18 -15.16 -8.83
CA HIS A 200 -2.04 -16.08 -8.73
C HIS A 200 -2.42 -17.32 -7.94
N ARG A 201 -2.20 -18.52 -8.50
CA ARG A 201 -2.31 -19.77 -7.73
C ARG A 201 -1.31 -19.70 -6.58
N SER A 202 -1.78 -19.87 -5.34
CA SER A 202 -0.91 -19.69 -4.17
C SER A 202 -0.92 -20.88 -3.20
N ALA A 203 -1.87 -21.81 -3.32
CA ALA A 203 -1.97 -22.94 -2.40
C ALA A 203 -0.64 -23.73 -2.33
N GLY A 204 -0.12 -23.92 -1.12
CA GLY A 204 1.11 -24.68 -0.91
C GLY A 204 2.39 -23.93 -1.25
N LEU A 205 2.32 -22.73 -1.87
CA LEU A 205 3.50 -21.98 -2.30
C LEU A 205 4.12 -21.15 -1.17
N PRO A 206 5.45 -20.95 -1.20
CA PRO A 206 6.15 -20.12 -0.22
C PRO A 206 5.73 -18.65 -0.31
N CYS A 207 5.56 -18.05 0.87
CA CYS A 207 5.16 -16.65 1.02
C CYS A 207 5.77 -16.07 2.29
N ARG A 208 6.32 -14.86 2.18
CA ARG A 208 6.97 -14.15 3.29
C ARG A 208 6.03 -13.77 4.45
N THR A 209 4.73 -13.85 4.22
CA THR A 209 3.70 -13.55 5.21
C THR A 209 3.70 -14.57 6.33
N GLY A 210 3.80 -14.09 7.58
CA GLY A 210 3.89 -14.91 8.80
C GLY A 210 5.32 -15.19 9.24
N GLU A 211 6.32 -14.76 8.50
CA GLU A 211 7.74 -14.84 8.86
C GLU A 211 8.33 -13.44 9.07
N SER A 212 8.47 -12.67 7.99
CA SER A 212 9.05 -11.32 7.99
C SER A 212 8.01 -10.23 7.67
N VAL A 213 6.80 -10.63 7.30
CA VAL A 213 5.67 -9.73 7.01
C VAL A 213 4.46 -10.19 7.83
N ILE A 214 3.82 -9.28 8.56
CA ILE A 214 2.59 -9.56 9.31
C ILE A 214 1.53 -8.50 9.03
N SER A 215 0.27 -8.88 9.18
CA SER A 215 -0.86 -7.96 9.21
C SER A 215 -1.31 -7.75 10.65
N VAL A 216 -1.61 -6.50 11.00
CA VAL A 216 -2.05 -6.11 12.35
C VAL A 216 -3.32 -5.29 12.26
N ASP A 217 -4.35 -5.75 12.95
CA ASP A 217 -5.62 -5.02 13.09
C ASP A 217 -5.54 -4.00 14.24
N GLY A 218 -6.46 -3.04 14.29
CA GLY A 218 -6.43 -1.94 15.27
C GLY A 218 -6.43 -2.40 16.75
N ASP A 219 -7.04 -3.54 17.05
CA ASP A 219 -7.06 -4.15 18.40
C ASP A 219 -5.75 -4.89 18.76
N GLY A 220 -4.82 -4.99 17.81
CA GLY A 220 -3.52 -5.64 17.95
C GLY A 220 -3.49 -7.07 17.47
N THR A 221 -4.61 -7.62 16.98
CA THR A 221 -4.61 -9.01 16.47
C THR A 221 -3.65 -9.14 15.31
N VAL A 222 -2.73 -10.09 15.42
CA VAL A 222 -1.71 -10.37 14.41
C VAL A 222 -2.16 -11.55 13.57
N ARG A 223 -2.11 -11.35 12.26
CA ARG A 223 -2.29 -12.39 11.24
C ARG A 223 -1.06 -12.42 10.37
N ARG A 224 -0.86 -13.53 9.66
CA ARG A 224 0.20 -13.56 8.63
C ARG A 224 -0.11 -12.58 7.49
N CYS A 225 -1.38 -12.47 7.10
CA CYS A 225 -1.84 -11.69 5.94
C CYS A 225 -3.30 -11.25 6.18
N HIS A 226 -3.72 -10.11 5.63
CA HIS A 226 -5.10 -9.61 5.73
C HIS A 226 -6.15 -10.58 5.19
N PHE A 227 -5.77 -11.47 4.28
CA PHE A 227 -6.68 -12.42 3.63
C PHE A 227 -6.74 -13.79 4.33
N VAL A 228 -5.83 -14.05 5.28
CA VAL A 228 -5.77 -15.31 6.03
C VAL A 228 -6.30 -15.08 7.44
N ARG A 229 -7.43 -15.71 7.77
CA ARG A 229 -8.15 -15.48 9.03
C ARG A 229 -7.40 -15.95 10.27
N ALA A 230 -6.59 -17.00 10.15
CA ALA A 230 -5.88 -17.62 11.26
C ALA A 230 -4.96 -16.61 11.97
N GLU A 231 -5.16 -16.49 13.28
CA GLU A 231 -4.41 -15.58 14.14
C GLU A 231 -3.07 -16.19 14.54
N LEU A 232 -2.05 -15.33 14.64
CA LEU A 232 -0.74 -15.68 15.15
C LEU A 232 -0.59 -15.30 16.63
N GLY A 233 -1.43 -14.40 17.14
CA GLY A 233 -1.39 -13.85 18.50
C GLY A 233 -1.75 -12.37 18.50
N ASN A 234 -1.36 -11.64 19.54
CA ASN A 234 -1.57 -10.20 19.67
C ASN A 234 -0.23 -9.44 19.74
N LEU A 235 -0.18 -8.27 19.10
CA LEU A 235 0.99 -7.41 19.02
C LEU A 235 1.41 -6.89 20.40
N TYR A 236 0.43 -6.56 21.23
CA TYR A 236 0.63 -5.79 22.45
C TYR A 236 1.06 -6.64 23.65
N ASP A 237 0.79 -7.95 23.63
CA ASP A 237 1.30 -8.91 24.61
C ASP A 237 2.50 -9.72 24.10
N GLY A 238 2.85 -9.57 22.80
CA GLY A 238 3.99 -10.24 22.17
C GLY A 238 3.78 -11.71 21.85
N SER A 239 2.59 -12.28 22.08
CA SER A 239 2.28 -13.70 21.85
C SER A 239 2.49 -14.14 20.40
N TYR A 240 2.36 -13.21 19.44
CA TYR A 240 2.57 -13.47 18.02
C TYR A 240 3.98 -13.95 17.68
N ARG A 241 5.00 -13.59 18.48
CA ARG A 241 6.41 -13.80 18.14
C ARG A 241 6.76 -15.29 18.04
N ALA A 242 6.24 -16.11 18.94
CA ALA A 242 6.47 -17.56 18.93
C ALA A 242 5.85 -18.25 17.71
N ALA A 243 4.87 -17.61 17.08
CA ALA A 243 4.20 -18.13 15.89
C ALA A 243 4.83 -17.62 14.58
N LEU A 244 5.93 -16.86 14.60
CA LEU A 244 6.59 -16.41 13.38
C LEU A 244 7.43 -17.53 12.76
N GLY A 245 7.33 -17.70 11.45
CA GLY A 245 8.14 -18.64 10.69
C GLY A 245 7.61 -18.90 9.28
N PRO A 246 8.42 -19.55 8.41
CA PRO A 246 8.04 -19.87 7.04
C PRO A 246 6.76 -20.69 6.97
N ARG A 247 5.84 -20.34 6.07
CA ARG A 247 4.57 -21.06 5.86
C ARG A 247 4.11 -21.01 4.42
N ALA A 248 3.64 -22.14 3.91
CA ALA A 248 2.90 -22.19 2.65
C ALA A 248 1.58 -21.40 2.71
N CYS A 249 1.18 -20.74 1.63
CA CYS A 249 -0.10 -20.03 1.59
C CYS A 249 -1.29 -21.04 1.63
N PRO A 250 -2.31 -20.82 2.49
CA PRO A 250 -3.46 -21.71 2.59
C PRO A 250 -4.56 -21.37 1.57
N LEU A 251 -4.49 -20.20 0.92
CA LEU A 251 -5.49 -19.77 -0.05
C LEU A 251 -5.23 -20.43 -1.40
N ALA A 252 -6.30 -20.79 -2.12
CA ALA A 252 -6.18 -21.33 -3.46
C ALA A 252 -5.52 -20.32 -4.41
N VAL A 253 -5.93 -19.06 -4.29
CA VAL A 253 -5.61 -17.96 -5.20
C VAL A 253 -5.34 -16.70 -4.38
N CYS A 254 -4.41 -15.86 -4.86
CA CYS A 254 -4.10 -14.54 -4.33
C CYS A 254 -4.19 -13.50 -5.45
N ASP A 255 -5.01 -12.46 -5.27
CA ASP A 255 -5.40 -11.51 -6.31
C ASP A 255 -5.15 -10.03 -5.93
N CYS A 256 -4.86 -9.74 -4.66
CA CYS A 256 -4.55 -8.38 -4.22
C CYS A 256 -3.04 -8.13 -4.15
N HIS A 257 -2.58 -6.98 -4.65
CA HIS A 257 -1.14 -6.64 -4.68
C HIS A 257 -0.46 -6.73 -3.32
N ILE A 258 -1.08 -6.20 -2.26
CA ILE A 258 -0.53 -6.28 -0.89
C ILE A 258 -0.44 -7.72 -0.35
N GLY A 259 -1.03 -8.69 -1.05
CA GLY A 259 -0.88 -10.12 -0.79
C GLY A 259 0.14 -10.75 -1.73
N TYR A 260 -0.15 -10.76 -3.04
CA TYR A 260 0.64 -11.54 -4.00
C TYR A 260 2.08 -11.03 -4.14
N VAL A 261 2.36 -9.75 -3.82
CA VAL A 261 3.73 -9.21 -3.84
C VAL A 261 4.66 -10.00 -2.92
N HIS A 262 4.11 -10.68 -1.90
CA HIS A 262 4.84 -11.51 -0.94
C HIS A 262 4.95 -12.99 -1.32
N LEU A 263 4.39 -13.43 -2.46
CA LEU A 263 4.60 -14.78 -2.99
C LEU A 263 6.02 -14.87 -3.55
N GLU A 264 6.81 -15.80 -3.03
CA GLU A 264 8.23 -15.93 -3.41
C GLU A 264 8.42 -16.53 -4.80
N THR A 265 7.36 -17.11 -5.37
CA THR A 265 7.33 -17.61 -6.74
C THR A 265 7.20 -16.50 -7.78
N LEU A 266 6.87 -15.27 -7.37
CA LEU A 266 6.81 -14.10 -8.24
C LEU A 266 8.10 -13.28 -8.10
N PRO A 267 8.62 -12.69 -9.19
CA PRO A 267 9.86 -11.92 -9.16
C PRO A 267 9.70 -10.52 -8.54
N LEU A 268 8.58 -10.27 -7.84
CA LEU A 268 8.19 -8.91 -7.44
C LEU A 268 9.07 -8.34 -6.35
N TYR A 269 9.72 -9.18 -5.53
CA TYR A 269 10.74 -8.71 -4.60
C TYR A 269 12.01 -8.24 -5.30
N ASP A 270 12.35 -8.78 -6.47
CA ASP A 270 13.47 -8.28 -7.28
C ASP A 270 13.08 -7.01 -8.03
N VAL A 271 11.85 -6.97 -8.56
CA VAL A 271 11.30 -5.81 -9.28
C VAL A 271 11.19 -4.59 -8.35
N PHE A 272 10.62 -4.75 -7.16
CA PHE A 272 10.41 -3.65 -6.22
C PHE A 272 11.58 -3.44 -5.26
N ALA A 273 12.32 -4.51 -4.91
CA ALA A 273 13.41 -4.49 -3.93
C ALA A 273 13.06 -3.66 -2.67
N GLY A 274 13.76 -2.55 -2.45
CA GLY A 274 13.51 -1.65 -1.32
C GLY A 274 12.20 -0.83 -1.39
N GLY A 275 11.34 -1.05 -2.38
CA GLY A 275 10.09 -0.31 -2.62
C GLY A 275 8.81 -1.14 -2.62
N VAL A 276 8.84 -2.36 -2.05
CA VAL A 276 7.67 -3.27 -2.00
C VAL A 276 6.46 -2.62 -1.33
N LEU A 277 6.63 -1.87 -0.24
CA LEU A 277 5.50 -1.34 0.54
C LEU A 277 4.76 -0.21 -0.16
N GLU A 278 5.48 0.62 -0.89
CA GLU A 278 4.90 1.75 -1.62
C GLU A 278 4.68 1.44 -3.11
N ARG A 279 4.87 0.17 -3.53
CA ARG A 279 4.76 -0.27 -4.92
C ARG A 279 5.64 0.58 -5.84
N ILE A 280 6.91 0.80 -5.50
CA ILE A 280 7.88 1.55 -6.34
C ILE A 280 8.99 0.60 -6.81
N PRO A 281 9.10 0.34 -8.13
CA PRO A 281 10.16 -0.47 -8.72
C PRO A 281 11.56 0.06 -8.42
N ALA A 282 12.54 -0.83 -8.29
CA ALA A 282 13.94 -0.48 -8.06
C ALA A 282 14.59 0.21 -9.28
N ARG A 283 14.05 -0.05 -10.47
CA ARG A 283 14.47 0.49 -11.77
C ARG A 283 13.23 0.80 -12.61
N PRO A 284 13.33 1.69 -13.63
CA PRO A 284 12.25 1.90 -14.59
C PRO A 284 11.76 0.57 -15.18
N VAL A 285 10.43 0.37 -15.17
CA VAL A 285 9.80 -0.91 -15.49
C VAL A 285 9.96 -1.31 -16.96
N SER A 286 10.29 -0.36 -17.84
CA SER A 286 10.68 -0.63 -19.23
C SER A 286 11.85 -1.62 -19.37
N SER A 287 12.57 -1.91 -18.28
CA SER A 287 13.67 -2.88 -18.20
C SER A 287 13.30 -4.26 -17.61
N VAL A 288 12.05 -4.48 -17.18
CA VAL A 288 11.61 -5.73 -16.54
C VAL A 288 11.23 -6.75 -17.62
N ALA A 289 11.75 -7.97 -17.51
CA ALA A 289 11.42 -9.07 -18.44
C ALA A 289 9.90 -9.34 -18.47
N PRO A 290 9.32 -9.70 -19.63
CA PRO A 290 7.89 -9.91 -19.75
C PRO A 290 7.39 -10.99 -18.80
N PHE A 291 6.19 -10.76 -18.25
CA PHE A 291 5.46 -11.77 -17.47
C PHE A 291 5.29 -13.03 -18.31
N ALA A 292 5.99 -14.11 -17.96
CA ALA A 292 5.75 -15.41 -18.55
C ALA A 292 4.39 -15.90 -18.05
N ARG A 293 3.42 -16.06 -18.96
CA ARG A 293 2.15 -16.72 -18.65
C ARG A 293 2.49 -18.15 -18.20
N GLY A 294 2.21 -18.47 -16.94
CA GLY A 294 2.23 -19.85 -16.48
C GLY A 294 0.95 -20.51 -16.98
N ASP A 295 1.09 -21.49 -17.87
CA ASP A 295 0.00 -22.35 -18.35
C ASP A 295 -0.71 -23.10 -17.20
#